data_AF-A0A8D0HDX9-F1
#
_entry.id   AF-A0A8D0HDX9-F1
#
_cell.length_a   1.000
_cell.length_b   1.000
_cell.length_c   1.000
_cell.angle_alpha   90.00
_cell.angle_beta   90.00
_cell.angle_gamma   90.00
#
_symmetry.space_group_name_H-M   'P 1'
#
loop_
_entity.id
_entity.type
_entity.pdbx_description
1 polymer ?
#
loop_
_entity_poly.entity_id
_entity_poly.type
_entity_poly.pdbx_seq_one_letter_code
_entity_poly.pdbx_strand_id
1 'polypeptide(L)'
;MVMYCSSARHAAVNSGQFDFAAWMPNTPATLRQPPPKTKGKATLQSILDTLPAVNATCALLSLLSIVSYEPGDLRPLGCYPEEHFTEDAPRRLIADFQTCLAEISKRIQERNQSLHIGYHYLNPSEVENSVSI
;
A
#
# COMPACT_ATOMS: atom_id res chain seq x y z
N MET A 1 -0.77 14.72 12.93
CA MET A 1 -0.08 13.41 13.01
C MET A 1 -1.07 12.23 12.99
N VAL A 2 -2.08 12.20 13.87
CA VAL A 2 -3.04 11.08 13.96
C VAL A 2 -3.74 10.80 12.63
N MET A 3 -4.45 11.79 12.06
CA MET A 3 -5.16 11.64 10.78
C MET A 3 -4.26 11.10 9.67
N TYR A 4 -3.04 11.63 9.54
CA TYR A 4 -2.07 11.18 8.53
C TYR A 4 -1.61 9.73 8.76
N CYS A 5 -1.31 9.36 10.01
CA CYS A 5 -0.86 8.00 10.33
C CYS A 5 -1.96 6.96 10.11
N SER A 6 -3.21 7.34 10.39
CA SER A 6 -4.38 6.48 10.23
C SER A 6 -4.91 6.39 8.79
N SER A 7 -4.40 7.20 7.86
CA SER A 7 -4.84 7.21 6.45
C SER A 7 -3.65 7.02 5.50
N ALA A 8 -3.07 8.12 5.01
CA ALA A 8 -2.03 8.15 4.00
C ALA A 8 -0.80 7.30 4.35
N ARG A 9 -0.35 7.31 5.61
CA ARG A 9 0.79 6.47 6.01
C ARG A 9 0.46 4.99 5.90
N HIS A 10 -0.73 4.59 6.34
CA HIS A 10 -1.18 3.22 6.24
C HIS A 10 -1.27 2.77 4.78
N ALA A 11 -1.97 3.54 3.94
CA ALA A 11 -2.09 3.24 2.51
C ALA A 11 -0.71 3.10 1.81
N ALA A 12 0.23 3.99 2.11
CA ALA A 12 1.57 3.97 1.51
C ALA A 12 2.39 2.70 1.80
N VAL A 13 2.13 2.03 2.94
CA VAL A 13 2.88 0.83 3.36
C VAL A 13 2.06 -0.46 3.24
N ASN A 14 0.74 -0.36 3.08
CA ASN A 14 -0.17 -1.49 3.03
C ASN A 14 -0.57 -1.87 1.60
N SER A 15 -1.05 -0.91 0.80
CA SER A 15 -1.74 -1.19 -0.47
C SER A 15 -0.84 -1.77 -1.56
N GLY A 16 0.48 -1.54 -1.47
CA GLY A 16 1.45 -2.11 -2.40
C GLY A 16 1.99 -3.49 -2.02
N GLN A 17 1.64 -4.04 -0.85
CA GLN A 17 2.30 -5.25 -0.35
C GLN A 17 2.19 -6.42 -1.34
N PHE A 18 1.00 -6.68 -1.90
CA PHE A 18 0.83 -7.74 -2.89
C PHE A 18 1.57 -7.46 -4.20
N ASP A 19 1.52 -6.23 -4.72
CA ASP A 19 2.20 -5.85 -5.97
C ASP A 19 3.72 -6.15 -5.91
N PHE A 20 4.36 -5.87 -4.77
CA PHE A 20 5.80 -6.12 -4.59
C PHE A 20 6.11 -7.55 -4.13
N ALA A 21 5.21 -8.24 -3.43
CA ALA A 21 5.47 -9.57 -2.89
C ALA A 21 5.00 -10.72 -3.77
N ALA A 22 4.07 -10.48 -4.71
CA ALA A 22 3.55 -11.48 -5.63
C ALA A 22 4.67 -12.20 -6.40
N TRP A 23 5.74 -11.48 -6.71
CA TRP A 23 7.00 -12.08 -7.15
C TRP A 23 7.91 -12.38 -5.95
N MET A 24 7.78 -13.60 -5.39
CA MET A 24 8.47 -14.02 -4.15
C MET A 24 9.98 -13.70 -4.10
N PRO A 25 10.78 -13.86 -5.17
CA PRO A 25 12.21 -13.50 -5.11
C PRO A 25 12.47 -12.02 -4.81
N ASN A 26 11.52 -11.12 -5.08
CA ASN A 26 11.62 -9.70 -4.73
C ASN A 26 11.38 -9.45 -3.24
N THR A 27 10.47 -10.21 -2.60
CA THR A 27 10.10 -10.04 -1.19
C THR A 27 9.98 -11.41 -0.47
N PRO A 28 11.09 -12.14 -0.27
CA PRO A 28 11.04 -13.41 0.44
C PRO A 28 10.79 -13.16 1.94
N ALA A 29 9.69 -13.68 2.49
CA ALA A 29 9.37 -13.52 3.92
C ALA A 29 10.33 -14.27 4.86
N THR A 30 11.09 -15.24 4.35
CA THR A 30 12.06 -16.02 5.11
C THR A 30 13.16 -16.54 4.20
N LEU A 31 14.28 -16.98 4.78
CA LEU A 31 15.36 -17.66 4.08
C LEU A 31 15.73 -18.95 4.83
N ARG A 32 15.97 -20.03 4.09
CA ARG A 32 16.25 -21.37 4.65
C ARG A 32 17.73 -21.65 4.91
N GLN A 33 18.62 -20.74 4.50
CA GLN A 33 20.07 -20.87 4.64
C GLN A 33 20.68 -19.57 5.21
N PRO A 34 21.82 -19.64 5.91
CA PRO A 34 22.49 -18.45 6.42
C PRO A 34 23.08 -17.59 5.28
N PRO A 35 23.36 -16.29 5.54
CA PRO A 35 24.07 -15.45 4.59
C PRO A 35 25.41 -16.04 4.15
N PRO A 36 25.81 -15.88 2.88
CA PRO A 36 27.07 -16.43 2.37
C PRO A 36 28.28 -15.75 3.02
N LYS A 37 29.29 -16.55 3.39
CA LYS A 37 30.54 -16.07 4.04
C LYS A 37 31.67 -15.79 3.07
N THR A 38 31.53 -16.16 1.79
CA THR A 38 32.57 -16.02 0.77
C THR A 38 31.95 -15.64 -0.56
N LYS A 39 32.54 -14.67 -1.27
CA LYS A 39 32.11 -14.24 -2.60
C LYS A 39 32.35 -15.34 -3.65
N GLY A 40 31.60 -15.30 -4.76
CA GLY A 40 31.82 -16.18 -5.93
C GLY A 40 31.37 -17.64 -5.78
N LYS A 41 30.71 -18.02 -4.68
CA LYS A 41 30.23 -19.38 -4.44
C LYS A 41 28.72 -19.59 -4.69
N ALA A 42 27.98 -18.51 -4.92
CA ALA A 42 26.54 -18.60 -5.17
C ALA A 42 26.26 -19.24 -6.53
N THR A 43 25.41 -20.27 -6.53
CA THR A 43 24.88 -20.93 -7.73
C THR A 43 23.36 -20.77 -7.76
N LEU A 44 22.73 -20.98 -8.93
CA LEU A 44 21.27 -20.98 -9.03
C LEU A 44 20.64 -21.97 -8.04
N GLN A 45 21.20 -23.18 -7.92
CA GLN A 45 20.72 -24.18 -6.97
C GLN A 45 20.79 -23.67 -5.52
N SER A 46 21.91 -23.07 -5.11
CA SER A 46 22.03 -22.52 -3.75
C SER A 46 21.04 -21.40 -3.46
N ILE A 47 20.64 -20.61 -4.47
CA ILE A 47 19.60 -19.59 -4.35
C ILE A 47 18.25 -20.26 -4.14
N LEU A 48 17.89 -21.24 -4.98
CA LEU A 48 16.63 -21.98 -4.86
C LEU A 48 16.51 -22.72 -3.51
N ASP A 49 17.62 -23.25 -3.00
CA ASP A 49 17.68 -23.90 -1.68
C ASP A 49 17.55 -22.90 -0.52
N THR A 50 17.91 -21.63 -0.75
CA THR A 50 17.82 -20.54 0.24
C THR A 50 16.44 -19.88 0.25
N LEU A 51 15.80 -19.72 -0.90
CA LEU A 51 14.47 -19.12 -1.02
C LEU A 51 13.42 -19.92 -0.20
N PRO A 52 12.32 -19.27 0.25
CA PRO A 52 11.25 -19.92 1.00
C PRO A 52 10.73 -21.20 0.33
N ALA A 53 10.26 -22.14 1.16
CA ALA A 53 9.49 -23.28 0.67
C ALA A 53 8.13 -22.84 0.12
N VAL A 54 7.53 -23.66 -0.74
CA VAL A 54 6.26 -23.35 -1.43
C VAL A 54 5.14 -22.99 -0.45
N ASN A 55 4.97 -23.74 0.63
CA ASN A 55 3.95 -23.49 1.63
C ASN A 55 4.11 -22.12 2.33
N ALA A 56 5.34 -21.72 2.67
CA ALA A 56 5.62 -20.43 3.27
C ALA A 56 5.35 -19.28 2.28
N THR A 57 5.72 -19.46 1.01
CA THR A 57 5.39 -18.51 -0.06
C THR A 57 3.88 -18.37 -0.22
N CYS A 58 3.15 -19.48 -0.33
CA CYS A 58 1.69 -19.45 -0.47
C CYS A 58 1.01 -18.78 0.73
N ALA A 59 1.45 -19.08 1.96
CA ALA A 59 0.88 -18.46 3.16
C ALA A 59 1.04 -16.93 3.15
N LEU A 60 2.22 -16.41 2.78
CA LEU A 60 2.44 -14.98 2.65
C LEU A 60 1.56 -14.38 1.55
N LEU A 61 1.53 -14.99 0.35
CA LEU A 61 0.75 -14.47 -0.76
C LEU A 61 -0.74 -14.44 -0.45
N SER A 62 -1.27 -15.47 0.24
CA SER A 62 -2.65 -15.49 0.71
C SER A 62 -2.93 -14.34 1.68
N LEU A 63 -2.07 -14.15 2.69
CA LEU A 63 -2.21 -13.02 3.62
C LEU A 63 -2.20 -11.68 2.89
N LEU A 64 -1.20 -11.44 2.03
CA LEU A 64 -1.03 -10.17 1.33
C LEU A 64 -2.14 -9.91 0.31
N SER A 65 -2.71 -10.94 -0.30
CA SER A 65 -3.87 -10.79 -1.17
C SER A 65 -5.12 -10.33 -0.41
N ILE A 66 -5.21 -10.60 0.90
CA ILE A 66 -6.34 -10.15 1.73
C ILE A 66 -6.08 -8.74 2.24
N VAL A 67 -4.87 -8.46 2.73
CA VAL A 67 -4.60 -7.16 3.38
C VAL A 67 -4.29 -6.03 2.39
N SER A 68 -3.88 -6.33 1.17
CA SER A 68 -3.56 -5.29 0.17
C SER A 68 -4.79 -4.77 -0.58
N TYR A 69 -5.85 -5.57 -0.65
CA TYR A 69 -7.09 -5.22 -1.33
C TYR A 69 -8.19 -5.07 -0.30
N GLU A 70 -8.59 -3.83 -0.02
CA GLU A 70 -9.63 -3.56 0.95
C GLU A 70 -10.99 -4.03 0.41
N PRO A 71 -11.64 -5.03 1.03
CA PRO A 71 -12.93 -5.51 0.55
C PRO A 71 -14.06 -4.68 1.15
N GLY A 72 -14.90 -4.06 0.31
CA GLY A 72 -16.16 -3.43 0.74
C GLY A 72 -16.36 -2.00 0.25
N ASP A 73 -17.18 -1.24 0.99
CA ASP A 73 -17.50 0.16 0.69
C ASP A 73 -16.30 1.06 1.07
N LEU A 74 -15.49 1.39 0.08
CA LEU A 74 -14.36 2.31 0.23
C LEU A 74 -14.83 3.68 0.75
N ARG A 75 -14.12 4.24 1.72
CA ARG A 75 -14.33 5.60 2.26
C ARG A 75 -13.05 6.43 2.05
N PRO A 76 -12.84 6.97 0.83
CA PRO A 76 -11.67 7.76 0.51
C PRO A 76 -11.47 8.92 1.47
N LEU A 77 -10.22 9.33 1.65
CA LEU A 77 -9.82 10.40 2.55
C LEU A 77 -10.61 11.67 2.24
N GLY A 78 -11.22 12.25 3.27
CA GLY A 78 -12.08 13.42 3.12
C GLY A 78 -13.55 13.11 2.82
N CYS A 79 -13.91 11.84 2.59
CA CYS A 79 -15.31 11.40 2.53
C CYS A 79 -15.86 11.15 3.94
N TYR A 80 -16.69 12.07 4.43
CA TYR A 80 -17.29 11.99 5.77
C TYR A 80 -18.82 11.90 5.67
N PRO A 81 -19.40 10.71 5.38
CA PRO A 81 -20.85 10.56 5.25
C PRO A 81 -21.61 10.74 6.57
N GLU A 82 -20.93 10.55 7.69
CA GLU A 82 -21.48 10.80 9.03
C GLU A 82 -21.27 12.27 9.41
N GLU A 83 -22.35 13.05 9.39
CA GLU A 83 -22.32 14.49 9.66
C GLU A 83 -22.23 14.79 11.17
N HIS A 84 -21.05 14.59 11.75
CA HIS A 84 -20.77 14.96 13.14
C HIS A 84 -20.63 16.47 13.31
N PHE A 85 -20.07 17.15 12.31
CA PHE A 85 -20.02 18.62 12.25
C PHE A 85 -21.21 19.13 11.44
N THR A 86 -22.06 19.92 12.09
CA THR A 86 -23.31 20.42 11.48
C THR A 86 -23.24 21.91 11.17
N GLU A 87 -22.27 22.61 11.75
CA GLU A 87 -22.04 24.04 11.59
C GLU A 87 -21.43 24.38 10.23
N ASP A 88 -21.71 25.59 9.74
CA ASP A 88 -21.25 26.04 8.42
C ASP A 88 -19.73 26.14 8.30
N ALA A 89 -19.04 26.59 9.36
CA ALA A 89 -17.60 26.81 9.30
C ALA A 89 -16.79 25.50 9.11
N PRO A 90 -16.99 24.44 9.92
CA PRO A 90 -16.38 23.14 9.67
C PRO A 90 -16.73 22.54 8.31
N ARG A 91 -17.99 22.66 7.86
CA ARG A 91 -18.41 22.16 6.53
C ARG A 91 -17.66 22.83 5.38
N ARG A 92 -17.40 24.14 5.47
CA ARG A 92 -16.57 24.86 4.50
C ARG A 92 -15.12 24.36 4.51
N LEU A 93 -14.54 24.15 5.70
CA LEU A 93 -13.18 23.62 5.82
C LEU A 93 -13.05 22.20 5.26
N ILE A 94 -14.07 21.35 5.43
CA ILE A 94 -14.13 20.02 4.81
C ILE A 94 -14.16 20.14 3.28
N ALA A 95 -14.98 21.04 2.72
CA ALA A 95 -15.05 21.25 1.28
C ALA A 95 -13.72 21.78 0.69
N ASP A 96 -13.05 22.68 1.40
CA ASP A 96 -11.72 23.18 1.02
C ASP A 96 -10.69 22.03 1.02
N PHE A 97 -10.72 21.19 2.07
CA PHE A 97 -9.85 20.02 2.17
C PHE A 97 -10.10 19.03 1.01
N GLN A 98 -11.36 18.72 0.70
CA GLN A 98 -11.73 17.85 -0.42
C GLN A 98 -11.26 18.42 -1.77
N THR A 99 -11.37 19.74 -1.95
CA THR A 99 -10.88 20.41 -3.17
C THR A 99 -9.36 20.26 -3.31
N CYS A 100 -8.60 20.46 -2.23
CA CYS A 100 -7.16 20.23 -2.24
C CYS A 100 -6.80 18.77 -2.55
N LEU A 101 -7.53 17.80 -2.00
CA LEU A 101 -7.31 16.38 -2.29
C LEU A 101 -7.58 16.05 -3.77
N ALA A 102 -8.64 16.62 -4.36
CA ALA A 102 -8.93 16.43 -5.78
C ALA A 102 -7.81 17.00 -6.68
N GLU A 103 -7.26 18.16 -6.33
CA GLU A 103 -6.11 18.74 -7.05
C GLU A 103 -4.86 17.85 -6.95
N ILE A 104 -4.57 17.32 -5.76
CA ILE A 104 -3.46 16.38 -5.54
C ILE A 104 -3.67 15.11 -6.37
N SER A 105 -4.88 14.55 -6.36
CA SER A 105 -5.23 13.37 -7.14
C SER A 105 -4.97 13.59 -8.63
N LYS A 106 -5.45 14.70 -9.19
CA LYS A 106 -5.21 15.07 -10.59
C LYS A 106 -3.72 15.16 -10.91
N ARG A 107 -2.93 15.83 -10.07
CA ARG A 107 -1.46 15.95 -10.24
C ARG A 107 -0.76 14.59 -10.19
N ILE A 108 -1.21 13.68 -9.34
CA ILE A 108 -0.66 12.31 -9.26
C ILE A 108 -1.00 11.52 -10.52
N GLN A 109 -2.23 11.62 -11.02
CA GLN A 109 -2.66 10.98 -12.27
C GLN A 109 -1.84 11.47 -13.46
N GLU A 110 -1.68 12.78 -13.62
CA GLU A 110 -0.85 13.39 -14.67
C GLU A 110 0.61 12.93 -14.58
N ARG A 111 1.19 12.95 -13.37
CA ARG A 111 2.55 12.45 -13.14
C ARG A 111 2.68 10.98 -13.53
N ASN A 112 1.72 10.14 -13.12
CA ASN A 112 1.76 8.70 -13.36
C ASN A 112 1.68 8.33 -14.85
N GLN A 113 1.07 9.16 -15.70
CA GLN A 113 1.05 8.94 -17.16
C GLN A 113 2.45 8.95 -17.80
N SER A 114 3.41 9.66 -17.21
CA SER A 114 4.81 9.72 -17.69
C SER A 114 5.71 8.62 -17.13
N LEU A 115 5.24 7.83 -16.16
CA LEU A 115 6.04 6.79 -15.51
C LEU A 115 5.79 5.43 -16.16
N HIS A 116 6.85 4.61 -16.26
CA HIS A 116 6.70 3.23 -16.70
C HIS A 116 5.85 2.40 -15.72
N ILE A 117 6.00 2.68 -14.43
CA ILE A 117 5.17 2.11 -13.35
C ILE A 117 4.69 3.29 -12.51
N GLY A 118 3.39 3.57 -12.56
CA GLY A 118 2.76 4.65 -11.80
C GLY A 118 2.69 4.33 -10.31
N TYR A 119 2.91 5.33 -9.46
CA TYR A 119 2.75 5.21 -8.00
C TYR A 119 1.40 5.78 -7.59
N HIS A 120 0.46 4.91 -7.22
CA HIS A 120 -0.93 5.25 -6.95
C HIS A 120 -1.34 5.13 -5.48
N TYR A 121 -0.55 4.48 -4.62
CA TYR A 121 -0.92 4.20 -3.21
C TYR A 121 -1.15 5.44 -2.32
N LEU A 122 -0.72 6.63 -2.77
CA LEU A 122 -0.99 7.92 -2.09
C LEU A 122 -1.91 8.83 -2.90
N ASN A 123 -2.52 8.33 -3.96
CA ASN A 123 -3.59 9.05 -4.63
C ASN A 123 -4.78 9.14 -3.65
N PRO A 124 -5.30 10.33 -3.31
CA PRO A 124 -6.40 10.47 -2.35
C PRO A 124 -7.63 9.62 -2.62
N SER A 125 -7.90 9.23 -3.88
CA SER A 125 -8.99 8.30 -4.22
C SER A 125 -8.75 6.86 -3.75
N GLU A 126 -7.50 6.49 -3.47
CA GLU A 126 -7.06 5.15 -3.05
C GLU A 126 -6.66 5.09 -1.57
N VAL A 127 -6.81 6.20 -0.83
CA VAL A 127 -6.43 6.31 0.59
C VAL A 127 -7.69 6.33 1.44
N GLU A 128 -7.86 5.37 2.34
CA GLU A 128 -8.96 5.35 3.30
C GLU A 128 -8.82 6.40 4.41
N ASN A 129 -9.94 6.77 5.03
CA ASN A 129 -9.95 7.66 6.20
C ASN A 129 -9.30 7.05 7.46
N SER A 130 -9.27 5.71 7.55
CA SER A 130 -8.82 4.97 8.73
C SER A 130 -8.06 3.70 8.36
N VAL A 131 -7.53 3.01 9.39
CA VAL A 131 -6.98 1.65 9.26
C VAL A 131 -8.12 0.67 9.52
N SER A 132 -8.61 0.02 8.47
CA SER A 132 -9.78 -0.88 8.51
C SER A 132 -9.52 -2.30 8.00
N ILE A 133 -8.27 -2.60 7.62
CA ILE A 133 -7.79 -3.92 7.23
C ILE A 133 -6.52 -4.29 8.01
#